data_AF-A0A973IYI0-F1
#
_entry.id   AF-A0A973IYI0-F1
#
_cell.length_a   1.000
_cell.length_b   1.000
_cell.length_c   1.000
_cell.angle_alpha   90.00
_cell.angle_beta   90.00
_cell.angle_gamma   90.00
#
_symmetry.space_group_name_H-M   'P 1'
#
loop_
_entity.id
_entity.type
_entity.pdbx_description
1 polymer ?
#
loop_
_entity_poly.entity_id
_entity_poly.type
_entity_poly.pdbx_seq_one_letter_code
_entity_poly.pdbx_strand_id
1 'polypeptide(L)'
;MPAGLDASTPNDLPRFLDEKSFIDVMVNTIGVDTFNSLFSAWASHSYPNPGFAGSVDDYGKGTIRTYQWELEYLKNKGIKELPVFITETGWDSHKVSEGQVARNMRRAFQEVWLPDNRVRAVTPFVLNYQSEPFANFSWLKLGNVLEGYQEYSTIQDMEKVKGTPDIREEGQLNYQFSHDLVLHSTYHFKISVINTGEAIWDKDRGYHLELDGFDPSEYLFTDLQDLKPTEKANLDLFVKTSGTLGKRDVRIRLMKGGEEILGGGAMSFEVVSLPKLIFNVTAHPRLQAEGSNFELQIFDDEEQLVYKKKGVEVAKSKGVIDQVQNIALGAKYRVVILKPYYLPRQTFVTFKKGENTITFQKMYPFDFNQDGKFDLSDIATFFKSPKLISLFFP
;
A
#
# COMPACT_ATOMS: atom_id res chain seq x y z
N MET A 1 -22.27 1.32 -10.78
CA MET A 1 -23.57 1.09 -11.46
C MET A 1 -24.40 2.37 -11.36
N PRO A 2 -25.23 2.69 -12.37
CA PRO A 2 -26.21 3.78 -12.24
C PRO A 2 -27.30 3.39 -11.22
N ALA A 3 -28.17 4.34 -10.86
CA ALA A 3 -29.37 4.06 -10.08
C ALA A 3 -30.37 3.22 -10.92
N GLY A 4 -31.19 2.41 -10.25
CA GLY A 4 -32.28 1.68 -10.92
C GLY A 4 -33.37 2.63 -11.41
N LEU A 5 -34.02 2.24 -12.51
CA LEU A 5 -35.05 3.03 -13.18
C LEU A 5 -36.41 2.36 -12.99
N ASP A 6 -37.46 3.16 -12.78
CA ASP A 6 -38.82 2.62 -12.80
C ASP A 6 -39.24 2.34 -14.25
N ALA A 7 -39.18 1.07 -14.63
CA ALA A 7 -39.53 0.59 -15.95
C ALA A 7 -41.01 0.81 -16.33
N SER A 8 -41.88 1.13 -15.38
CA SER A 8 -43.31 1.40 -15.63
C SER A 8 -43.66 2.89 -15.62
N THR A 9 -42.69 3.77 -15.40
CA THR A 9 -42.88 5.22 -15.50
C THR A 9 -43.24 5.62 -16.95
N PRO A 10 -44.33 6.36 -17.17
CA PRO A 10 -44.71 6.83 -18.51
C PRO A 10 -43.82 7.98 -19.00
N ASN A 11 -43.80 8.21 -20.30
CA ASN A 11 -43.17 9.39 -20.87
C ASN A 11 -44.16 10.57 -20.86
N ASP A 12 -43.98 11.51 -19.95
CA ASP A 12 -44.88 12.64 -19.73
C ASP A 12 -44.10 13.88 -19.25
N LEU A 13 -43.36 14.49 -20.17
CA LEU A 13 -42.54 15.64 -19.89
C LEU A 13 -43.40 16.88 -19.51
N PRO A 14 -42.96 17.70 -18.54
CA PRO A 14 -41.66 17.64 -17.86
C PRO A 14 -41.65 16.77 -16.59
N ARG A 15 -42.75 16.07 -16.27
CA ARG A 15 -42.92 15.38 -14.98
C ARG A 15 -42.13 14.07 -14.93
N PHE A 16 -42.23 13.29 -16.01
CA PHE A 16 -41.67 11.96 -16.08
C PHE A 16 -40.99 11.75 -17.44
N LEU A 17 -39.85 11.10 -17.42
CA LEU A 17 -39.16 10.58 -18.61
C LEU A 17 -39.14 9.07 -18.46
N ASP A 18 -39.68 8.35 -19.46
CA ASP A 18 -39.67 6.89 -19.38
C ASP A 18 -38.24 6.35 -19.48
N GLU A 19 -38.02 5.18 -18.87
CA GLU A 19 -36.71 4.54 -18.82
C GLU A 19 -35.99 4.44 -20.17
N LYS A 20 -36.72 4.11 -21.26
CA LYS A 20 -36.09 3.91 -22.57
C LYS A 20 -35.53 5.25 -23.06
N SER A 21 -36.35 6.30 -22.99
CA SER A 21 -35.95 7.66 -23.36
C SER A 21 -34.84 8.19 -22.46
N PHE A 22 -34.84 7.85 -21.17
CA PHE A 22 -33.75 8.21 -20.26
C PHE A 22 -32.43 7.53 -20.65
N ILE A 23 -32.44 6.23 -20.94
CA ILE A 23 -31.26 5.49 -21.40
C ILE A 23 -30.76 6.05 -22.74
N ASP A 24 -31.66 6.36 -23.68
CA ASP A 24 -31.33 7.05 -24.94
C ASP A 24 -30.54 8.33 -24.67
N VAL A 25 -31.08 9.22 -23.84
CA VAL A 25 -30.44 10.50 -23.49
C VAL A 25 -29.10 10.27 -22.80
N MET A 26 -29.03 9.38 -21.81
CA MET A 26 -27.81 9.06 -21.07
C MET A 26 -26.69 8.57 -22.00
N VAL A 27 -26.96 7.54 -22.82
CA VAL A 27 -25.95 6.97 -23.73
C VAL A 27 -25.52 7.99 -24.77
N ASN A 28 -26.44 8.76 -25.35
CA ASN A 28 -26.12 9.79 -26.34
C ASN A 28 -25.32 10.95 -25.74
N THR A 29 -25.51 11.25 -24.45
CA THR A 29 -24.83 12.35 -23.77
C THR A 29 -23.38 12.01 -23.44
N ILE A 30 -23.11 10.82 -22.89
CA ILE A 30 -21.75 10.46 -22.43
C ILE A 30 -20.95 9.66 -23.46
N GLY A 31 -21.62 9.05 -24.45
CA GLY A 31 -21.00 8.20 -25.45
C GLY A 31 -20.77 6.76 -24.96
N VAL A 32 -20.72 5.82 -25.91
CA VAL A 32 -20.60 4.37 -25.65
C VAL A 32 -19.29 4.02 -24.94
N ASP A 33 -18.17 4.58 -25.38
CA ASP A 33 -16.85 4.28 -24.80
C ASP A 33 -16.76 4.72 -23.34
N THR A 34 -17.24 5.94 -23.05
CA THR A 34 -17.32 6.47 -21.68
C THR A 34 -18.25 5.61 -20.83
N PHE A 35 -19.42 5.23 -21.36
CA PHE A 35 -20.36 4.37 -20.65
C PHE A 35 -19.72 3.02 -20.26
N ASN A 36 -19.04 2.38 -21.21
CA ASN A 36 -18.35 1.10 -21.02
C ASN A 36 -17.17 1.21 -20.05
N SER A 37 -16.56 2.38 -19.93
CA SER A 37 -15.48 2.64 -18.96
C SER A 37 -16.02 2.90 -17.55
N LEU A 38 -17.09 3.68 -17.42
CA LEU A 38 -17.64 4.10 -16.12
C LEU A 38 -18.42 3.01 -15.41
N PHE A 39 -19.23 2.23 -16.13
CA PHE A 39 -20.15 1.28 -15.53
C PHE A 39 -19.63 -0.16 -15.61
N SER A 40 -19.51 -0.78 -14.44
CA SER A 40 -19.11 -2.19 -14.29
C SER A 40 -20.30 -3.13 -14.07
N ALA A 41 -21.49 -2.57 -13.80
CA ALA A 41 -22.72 -3.32 -13.59
C ALA A 41 -23.95 -2.42 -13.85
N TRP A 42 -25.09 -3.04 -14.08
CA TRP A 42 -26.38 -2.41 -14.29
C TRP A 42 -27.32 -2.65 -13.09
N ALA A 43 -28.09 -1.64 -12.70
CA ALA A 43 -29.08 -1.74 -11.62
C ALA A 43 -30.48 -1.77 -12.23
N SER A 44 -31.30 -2.75 -11.85
CA SER A 44 -32.66 -2.92 -12.38
C SER A 44 -33.70 -2.93 -11.26
N HIS A 45 -34.83 -2.24 -11.47
CA HIS A 45 -36.03 -2.37 -10.64
C HIS A 45 -37.02 -3.27 -11.36
N SER A 46 -36.81 -4.58 -11.23
CA SER A 46 -37.58 -5.61 -11.94
C SER A 46 -38.84 -5.99 -11.16
N TYR A 47 -39.84 -5.09 -11.17
CA TYR A 47 -41.14 -5.32 -10.53
C TYR A 47 -42.15 -6.04 -11.47
N PRO A 48 -43.05 -6.87 -10.92
CA PRO A 48 -44.12 -7.53 -11.66
C PRO A 48 -45.30 -6.56 -11.90
N ASN A 49 -45.19 -5.69 -12.89
CA ASN A 49 -46.27 -4.75 -13.22
C ASN A 49 -47.31 -5.35 -14.20
N PRO A 50 -48.55 -4.83 -14.23
CA PRO A 50 -49.05 -3.64 -13.53
C PRO A 50 -49.32 -3.85 -12.03
N GLY A 51 -49.11 -2.79 -11.26
CA GLY A 51 -49.53 -2.70 -9.86
C GLY A 51 -48.84 -3.71 -8.94
N PHE A 52 -47.64 -4.16 -9.30
CA PHE A 52 -46.84 -5.13 -8.52
C PHE A 52 -47.54 -6.48 -8.28
N ALA A 53 -48.43 -6.88 -9.20
CA ALA A 53 -49.23 -8.11 -9.12
C ALA A 53 -49.12 -8.99 -10.37
N GLY A 54 -48.20 -8.67 -11.30
CA GLY A 54 -47.97 -9.41 -12.54
C GLY A 54 -47.48 -10.85 -12.33
N SER A 55 -47.52 -11.65 -13.39
CA SER A 55 -47.13 -13.05 -13.35
C SER A 55 -45.61 -13.19 -13.28
N VAL A 56 -45.14 -14.26 -12.62
CA VAL A 56 -43.73 -14.69 -12.66
C VAL A 56 -43.31 -15.17 -14.05
N ASP A 57 -44.29 -15.57 -14.87
CA ASP A 57 -44.11 -16.07 -16.23
C ASP A 57 -44.12 -14.94 -17.29
N ASP A 58 -44.33 -13.68 -16.88
CA ASP A 58 -44.32 -12.54 -17.80
C ASP A 58 -42.89 -12.15 -18.21
N TYR A 59 -42.76 -11.62 -19.44
CA TYR A 59 -41.48 -11.21 -20.04
C TYR A 59 -41.53 -9.76 -20.54
N GLY A 60 -40.36 -9.12 -20.58
CA GLY A 60 -40.18 -7.78 -21.15
C GLY A 60 -40.17 -6.67 -20.09
N LYS A 61 -40.24 -5.42 -20.57
CA LYS A 61 -40.25 -4.21 -19.74
C LYS A 61 -41.45 -4.21 -18.79
N GLY A 62 -41.22 -3.93 -17.50
CA GLY A 62 -42.27 -3.90 -16.48
C GLY A 62 -42.60 -5.28 -15.87
N THR A 63 -41.69 -6.24 -15.96
CA THR A 63 -41.82 -7.58 -15.36
C THR A 63 -40.67 -7.88 -14.41
N ILE A 64 -40.68 -9.03 -13.74
CA ILE A 64 -39.49 -9.51 -12.99
C ILE A 64 -38.29 -9.84 -13.87
N ARG A 65 -38.48 -9.84 -15.20
CA ARG A 65 -37.46 -10.01 -16.24
C ARG A 65 -37.13 -8.70 -16.95
N THR A 66 -37.50 -7.54 -16.38
CA THR A 66 -37.19 -6.23 -16.95
C THR A 66 -35.70 -6.09 -17.26
N TYR A 67 -34.83 -6.56 -16.37
CA TYR A 67 -33.38 -6.55 -16.59
C TYR A 67 -32.94 -7.20 -17.92
N GLN A 68 -33.66 -8.22 -18.40
CA GLN A 68 -33.35 -8.87 -19.68
C GLN A 68 -33.63 -7.92 -20.85
N TRP A 69 -34.72 -7.17 -20.78
CA TRP A 69 -35.06 -6.13 -21.76
C TRP A 69 -34.05 -4.97 -21.70
N GLU A 70 -33.70 -4.51 -20.50
CA GLU A 70 -32.71 -3.43 -20.29
C GLU A 70 -31.36 -3.81 -20.89
N LEU A 71 -30.84 -5.01 -20.58
CA LEU A 71 -29.57 -5.50 -21.11
C LEU A 71 -29.58 -5.62 -22.64
N GLU A 72 -30.64 -6.15 -23.22
CA GLU A 72 -30.78 -6.25 -24.67
C GLU A 72 -30.85 -4.85 -25.31
N TYR A 73 -31.54 -3.91 -24.67
CA TYR A 73 -31.64 -2.55 -25.15
C TYR A 73 -30.28 -1.82 -25.10
N LEU A 74 -29.50 -1.99 -24.02
CA LEU A 74 -28.13 -1.46 -23.90
C LEU A 74 -27.19 -2.11 -24.92
N LYS A 75 -27.26 -3.43 -25.11
CA LYS A 75 -26.46 -4.16 -26.09
C LYS A 75 -26.69 -3.63 -27.51
N ASN A 76 -27.94 -3.36 -27.87
CA ASN A 76 -28.29 -2.77 -29.17
C ASN A 76 -27.74 -1.35 -29.38
N LYS A 77 -27.24 -0.70 -28.32
CA LYS A 77 -26.52 0.59 -28.39
C LYS A 77 -25.00 0.45 -28.42
N GLY A 78 -24.46 -0.76 -28.47
CA GLY A 78 -23.02 -1.02 -28.43
C GLY A 78 -22.43 -0.99 -27.01
N ILE A 79 -23.27 -1.00 -25.97
CA ILE A 79 -22.80 -1.16 -24.59
C ILE A 79 -22.40 -2.63 -24.38
N LYS A 80 -21.28 -2.83 -23.67
CA LYS A 80 -20.80 -4.17 -23.30
C LYS A 80 -21.84 -4.91 -22.47
N GLU A 81 -21.78 -6.23 -22.47
CA GLU A 81 -22.64 -7.02 -21.57
C GLU A 81 -22.26 -6.72 -20.11
N LEU A 82 -23.25 -6.31 -19.31
CA LEU A 82 -23.07 -5.94 -17.92
C LEU A 82 -23.69 -6.99 -16.99
N PRO A 83 -23.03 -7.31 -15.86
CA PRO A 83 -23.72 -7.98 -14.77
C PRO A 83 -24.83 -7.08 -14.21
N VAL A 84 -25.89 -7.69 -13.68
CA VAL A 84 -27.08 -7.03 -13.17
C VAL A 84 -27.20 -7.20 -11.66
N PHE A 85 -27.53 -6.12 -10.99
CA PHE A 85 -28.02 -6.11 -9.62
C PHE A 85 -29.49 -5.72 -9.68
N ILE A 86 -30.39 -6.63 -9.29
CA ILE A 86 -31.80 -6.30 -9.14
C ILE A 86 -31.93 -5.62 -7.79
N THR A 87 -31.84 -4.28 -7.79
CA THR A 87 -31.73 -3.48 -6.57
C THR A 87 -33.07 -3.32 -5.86
N GLU A 88 -34.17 -3.57 -6.58
CA GLU A 88 -35.52 -3.62 -6.03
C GLU A 88 -36.42 -4.59 -6.82
N THR A 89 -37.23 -5.35 -6.10
CA THR A 89 -38.33 -6.17 -6.64
C THR A 89 -39.27 -6.60 -5.50
N GLY A 90 -40.52 -6.92 -5.80
CA GLY A 90 -41.51 -7.27 -4.80
C GLY A 90 -42.89 -7.50 -5.39
N TRP A 91 -43.73 -8.29 -4.71
CA TRP A 91 -45.16 -8.36 -4.99
C TRP A 91 -45.94 -7.64 -3.89
N ASP A 92 -47.01 -6.97 -4.28
CA ASP A 92 -47.93 -6.28 -3.38
C ASP A 92 -48.84 -7.29 -2.68
N SER A 93 -48.62 -7.51 -1.38
CA SER A 93 -49.38 -8.49 -0.58
C SER A 93 -50.85 -8.12 -0.35
N HIS A 94 -51.26 -6.88 -0.63
CA HIS A 94 -52.68 -6.49 -0.61
C HIS A 94 -53.41 -6.93 -1.88
N LYS A 95 -52.70 -7.18 -2.99
CA LYS A 95 -53.26 -7.61 -4.27
C LYS A 95 -53.03 -9.09 -4.55
N VAL A 96 -51.94 -9.64 -4.01
CA VAL A 96 -51.54 -11.04 -4.16
C VAL A 96 -51.45 -11.64 -2.77
N SER A 97 -52.10 -12.78 -2.52
CA SER A 97 -52.07 -13.38 -1.18
C SER A 97 -50.64 -13.72 -0.73
N GLU A 98 -50.36 -13.64 0.57
CA GLU A 98 -49.06 -13.98 1.18
C GLU A 98 -48.48 -15.30 0.64
N GLY A 99 -49.27 -16.37 0.62
CA GLY A 99 -48.81 -17.66 0.10
C GLY A 99 -48.52 -17.65 -1.40
N GLN A 100 -49.16 -16.78 -2.19
CA GLN A 100 -48.81 -16.58 -3.59
C GLN A 100 -47.56 -15.70 -3.74
N VAL A 101 -47.35 -14.67 -2.90
CA VAL A 101 -46.11 -13.89 -2.87
C VAL A 101 -44.92 -14.81 -2.57
N ALA A 102 -45.02 -15.68 -1.57
CA ALA A 102 -44.00 -16.66 -1.24
C ALA A 102 -43.69 -17.62 -2.40
N ARG A 103 -44.72 -18.13 -3.10
CA ARG A 103 -44.56 -18.96 -4.29
C ARG A 103 -43.90 -18.20 -5.44
N ASN A 104 -44.34 -16.97 -5.70
CA ASN A 104 -43.79 -16.12 -6.75
C ASN A 104 -42.31 -15.81 -6.52
N MET A 105 -41.95 -15.42 -5.29
CA MET A 105 -40.56 -15.18 -4.90
C MET A 105 -39.69 -16.43 -5.08
N ARG A 106 -40.16 -17.59 -4.60
CA ARG A 106 -39.43 -18.85 -4.78
C ARG A 106 -39.19 -19.17 -6.26
N ARG A 107 -40.25 -19.10 -7.09
CA ARG A 107 -40.15 -19.34 -8.53
C ARG A 107 -39.24 -18.31 -9.20
N ALA A 108 -39.33 -17.04 -8.84
CA ALA A 108 -38.47 -16.00 -9.38
C ALA A 108 -36.98 -16.27 -9.09
N PHE A 109 -36.63 -16.60 -7.84
CA PHE A 109 -35.25 -16.98 -7.56
C PHE A 109 -34.83 -18.26 -8.32
N GLN A 110 -35.63 -19.32 -8.28
CA GLN A 110 -35.23 -20.63 -8.82
C GLN A 110 -35.27 -20.74 -10.34
N GLU A 111 -36.20 -20.06 -11.02
CA GLU A 111 -36.49 -20.22 -12.45
C GLU A 111 -36.09 -18.98 -13.28
N VAL A 112 -35.85 -17.83 -12.64
CA VAL A 112 -35.58 -16.57 -13.33
C VAL A 112 -34.18 -16.06 -12.99
N TRP A 113 -33.91 -15.74 -11.72
CA TRP A 113 -32.75 -14.97 -11.33
C TRP A 113 -31.50 -15.82 -11.08
N LEU A 114 -31.59 -16.89 -10.28
CA LEU A 114 -30.42 -17.74 -9.98
C LEU A 114 -29.85 -18.47 -11.20
N PRO A 115 -30.66 -18.96 -12.15
CA PRO A 115 -30.12 -19.61 -13.35
C PRO A 115 -29.39 -18.64 -14.30
N ASP A 116 -29.62 -17.34 -14.17
CA ASP A 116 -29.03 -16.31 -15.04
C ASP A 116 -27.73 -15.78 -14.42
N ASN A 117 -26.59 -16.25 -14.92
CA ASN A 117 -25.26 -15.90 -14.40
C ASN A 117 -24.91 -14.39 -14.50
N ARG A 118 -25.70 -13.60 -15.23
CA ARG A 118 -25.57 -12.15 -15.27
C ARG A 118 -26.11 -11.50 -13.99
N VAL A 119 -27.10 -12.11 -13.34
CA VAL A 119 -27.68 -11.60 -12.08
C VAL A 119 -26.72 -11.91 -10.93
N ARG A 120 -26.22 -10.85 -10.28
CA ARG A 120 -25.23 -10.94 -9.19
C ARG A 120 -25.86 -10.83 -7.80
N ALA A 121 -26.96 -10.09 -7.70
CA ALA A 121 -27.72 -9.97 -6.48
C ALA A 121 -29.18 -9.59 -6.79
N VAL A 122 -30.06 -9.95 -5.88
CA VAL A 122 -31.46 -9.53 -5.85
C VAL A 122 -31.75 -9.00 -4.46
N THR A 123 -32.29 -7.79 -4.40
CA THR A 123 -32.68 -7.13 -3.16
C THR A 123 -34.20 -6.98 -3.14
N PRO A 124 -34.91 -7.86 -2.43
CA PRO A 124 -36.35 -7.70 -2.28
C PRO A 124 -36.70 -6.46 -1.46
N PHE A 125 -37.68 -5.72 -1.95
CA PHE A 125 -38.29 -4.59 -1.27
C PHE A 125 -39.51 -5.10 -0.48
N VAL A 126 -39.62 -4.90 0.83
CA VAL A 126 -38.62 -4.37 1.77
C VAL A 126 -38.59 -5.22 3.04
N LEU A 127 -37.40 -5.41 3.62
CA LEU A 127 -37.24 -6.32 4.75
C LEU A 127 -38.11 -5.92 5.96
N ASN A 128 -38.10 -4.64 6.35
CA ASN A 128 -38.72 -4.19 7.59
C ASN A 128 -39.29 -2.76 7.43
N TYR A 129 -40.52 -2.64 6.94
CA TYR A 129 -41.19 -1.34 6.81
C TYR A 129 -42.72 -1.49 6.84
N GLN A 130 -43.35 -1.22 7.97
CA GLN A 130 -44.78 -1.49 8.16
C GLN A 130 -45.69 -0.25 8.04
N SER A 131 -45.18 0.85 7.47
CA SER A 131 -45.95 2.07 7.25
C SER A 131 -46.44 2.19 5.80
N GLU A 132 -47.59 2.82 5.60
CA GLU A 132 -48.02 3.20 4.25
C GLU A 132 -47.02 4.20 3.62
N PRO A 133 -46.80 4.14 2.29
CA PRO A 133 -47.53 3.33 1.29
C PRO A 133 -46.93 1.94 1.02
N PHE A 134 -45.93 1.49 1.80
CA PHE A 134 -45.11 0.30 1.49
C PHE A 134 -45.30 -0.86 2.46
N ALA A 135 -46.24 -0.77 3.39
CA ALA A 135 -46.52 -1.79 4.40
C ALA A 135 -46.81 -3.16 3.77
N ASN A 136 -47.45 -3.14 2.60
CA ASN A 136 -47.78 -4.29 1.76
C ASN A 136 -46.58 -5.01 1.12
N PHE A 137 -45.38 -4.43 1.19
CA PHE A 137 -44.14 -5.06 0.74
C PHE A 137 -43.26 -5.54 1.90
N SER A 138 -43.66 -5.31 3.15
CA SER A 138 -42.84 -5.67 4.31
C SER A 138 -42.72 -7.18 4.46
N TRP A 139 -41.50 -7.69 4.56
CA TRP A 139 -41.27 -9.12 4.81
C TRP A 139 -41.40 -9.49 6.29
N LEU A 140 -41.25 -8.52 7.19
CA LEU A 140 -41.44 -8.68 8.63
C LEU A 140 -42.76 -8.08 9.09
N LYS A 141 -43.41 -8.74 10.06
CA LYS A 141 -44.66 -8.28 10.67
C LYS A 141 -44.43 -7.13 11.66
N LEU A 142 -45.47 -6.32 11.85
CA LEU A 142 -45.46 -5.21 12.81
C LEU A 142 -45.31 -5.74 14.24
N GLY A 143 -44.39 -5.16 15.01
CA GLY A 143 -44.25 -5.42 16.45
C GLY A 143 -43.36 -6.61 16.84
N ASN A 144 -42.87 -7.41 15.88
CA ASN A 144 -41.89 -8.46 16.17
C ASN A 144 -40.89 -8.67 15.02
N VAL A 145 -39.63 -8.29 15.25
CA VAL A 145 -38.52 -8.44 14.29
C VAL A 145 -38.14 -9.89 13.99
N LEU A 146 -38.70 -10.87 14.72
CA LEU A 146 -38.45 -12.30 14.52
C LEU A 146 -39.60 -13.03 13.81
N GLU A 147 -40.74 -12.38 13.56
CA GLU A 147 -41.88 -13.00 12.88
C GLU A 147 -42.02 -12.46 11.45
N GLY A 148 -41.53 -13.24 10.48
CA GLY A 148 -41.67 -12.94 9.06
C GLY A 148 -42.99 -13.45 8.47
N TYR A 149 -43.38 -12.87 7.33
CA TYR A 149 -44.39 -13.47 6.45
C TYR A 149 -43.83 -14.71 5.73
N GLN A 150 -44.68 -15.46 5.03
CA GLN A 150 -44.30 -16.73 4.39
C GLN A 150 -43.16 -16.58 3.37
N GLU A 151 -43.08 -15.46 2.66
CA GLU A 151 -41.98 -15.15 1.73
C GLU A 151 -40.64 -15.00 2.45
N TYR A 152 -40.62 -14.45 3.67
CA TYR A 152 -39.40 -14.31 4.47
C TYR A 152 -38.81 -15.67 4.79
N SER A 153 -39.60 -16.56 5.40
CA SER A 153 -39.14 -17.92 5.73
C SER A 153 -38.80 -18.72 4.49
N THR A 154 -39.62 -18.61 3.43
CA THR A 154 -39.39 -19.29 2.15
C THR A 154 -38.03 -18.96 1.55
N ILE A 155 -37.63 -17.70 1.55
CA ILE A 155 -36.34 -17.27 1.01
C ILE A 155 -35.21 -17.42 2.03
N GLN A 156 -35.49 -17.33 3.33
CA GLN A 156 -34.52 -17.63 4.38
C GLN A 156 -33.99 -19.06 4.27
N ASP A 157 -34.88 -20.03 4.04
CA ASP A 157 -34.57 -21.46 3.98
C ASP A 157 -33.95 -21.91 2.64
N MET A 158 -33.85 -21.02 1.65
CA MET A 158 -33.17 -21.33 0.40
C MET A 158 -31.66 -21.46 0.61
N GLU A 159 -31.06 -22.43 -0.09
CA GLU A 159 -29.62 -22.52 -0.22
C GLU A 159 -29.07 -21.26 -0.88
N LYS A 160 -28.04 -20.65 -0.28
CA LYS A 160 -27.44 -19.40 -0.72
C LYS A 160 -25.95 -19.58 -0.87
N VAL A 161 -25.42 -19.05 -1.97
CA VAL A 161 -23.98 -18.84 -2.10
C VAL A 161 -23.60 -17.70 -1.16
N LYS A 162 -22.57 -17.92 -0.35
CA LYS A 162 -22.04 -16.88 0.54
C LYS A 162 -21.55 -15.70 -0.31
N GLY A 163 -21.91 -14.47 0.06
CA GLY A 163 -21.48 -13.25 -0.63
C GLY A 163 -20.02 -12.90 -0.34
N THR A 164 -19.09 -13.75 -0.79
CA THR A 164 -17.65 -13.54 -0.71
C THR A 164 -17.12 -13.39 -2.15
N PRO A 165 -17.12 -12.16 -2.71
CA PRO A 165 -16.58 -11.96 -4.05
C PRO A 165 -15.09 -12.33 -4.07
N ASP A 166 -14.65 -12.90 -5.18
CA ASP A 166 -13.23 -13.12 -5.42
C ASP A 166 -12.54 -11.76 -5.47
N ILE A 167 -11.57 -11.54 -4.60
CA ILE A 167 -10.80 -10.30 -4.55
C ILE A 167 -9.57 -10.51 -5.40
N ARG A 168 -9.38 -9.67 -6.43
CA ARG A 168 -8.16 -9.72 -7.22
C ARG A 168 -7.00 -9.12 -6.42
N GLU A 169 -6.06 -9.96 -6.03
CA GLU A 169 -4.85 -9.57 -5.30
C GLU A 169 -3.70 -9.33 -6.29
N GLU A 170 -3.36 -8.07 -6.57
CA GLU A 170 -2.33 -7.71 -7.55
C GLU A 170 -1.56 -6.46 -7.11
N GLY A 171 -0.29 -6.37 -7.50
CA GLY A 171 0.49 -5.16 -7.31
C GLY A 171 1.93 -5.28 -7.75
N GLN A 172 2.75 -4.35 -7.29
CA GLN A 172 4.16 -4.25 -7.67
C GLN A 172 5.03 -3.96 -6.44
N LEU A 173 6.17 -4.65 -6.36
CA LEU A 173 7.23 -4.39 -5.39
C LEU A 173 8.46 -3.84 -6.11
N ASN A 174 8.88 -2.65 -5.71
CA ASN A 174 10.02 -1.95 -6.28
C ASN A 174 11.05 -1.68 -5.18
N TYR A 175 12.25 -2.25 -5.32
CA TYR A 175 13.35 -2.12 -4.37
C TYR A 175 14.69 -2.35 -5.07
N GLN A 176 15.78 -1.86 -4.47
CA GLN A 176 17.14 -2.07 -4.98
C GLN A 176 18.09 -2.37 -3.82
N PHE A 177 18.88 -3.45 -3.97
CA PHE A 177 19.97 -3.81 -3.09
C PHE A 177 21.21 -3.99 -3.97
N SER A 178 22.02 -2.94 -4.10
CA SER A 178 23.14 -2.93 -5.05
C SER A 178 24.50 -3.16 -4.40
N HIS A 179 24.54 -3.51 -3.11
CA HIS A 179 25.77 -3.49 -2.33
C HIS A 179 25.92 -4.73 -1.44
N ASP A 180 27.13 -5.26 -1.37
CA ASP A 180 27.50 -6.26 -0.36
C ASP A 180 27.46 -5.62 1.03
N LEU A 181 27.02 -6.39 2.01
CA LEU A 181 26.89 -5.94 3.39
C LEU A 181 28.08 -6.45 4.22
N VAL A 182 28.36 -5.79 5.33
CA VAL A 182 29.42 -6.20 6.26
C VAL A 182 28.81 -6.73 7.55
N LEU A 183 29.52 -7.63 8.23
CA LEU A 183 29.07 -8.22 9.49
C LEU A 183 28.79 -7.17 10.56
N HIS A 184 28.04 -7.57 11.59
CA HIS A 184 27.75 -6.81 12.80
C HIS A 184 27.27 -5.37 12.52
N SER A 185 26.43 -5.23 11.50
CA SER A 185 25.97 -3.95 11.01
C SER A 185 24.45 -3.91 10.90
N THR A 186 23.90 -2.70 10.87
CA THR A 186 22.49 -2.42 10.63
C THR A 186 22.33 -1.55 9.40
N TYR A 187 21.33 -1.86 8.58
CA TYR A 187 21.03 -1.19 7.32
C TYR A 187 19.57 -0.80 7.27
N HIS A 188 19.29 0.26 6.51
CA HIS A 188 17.97 0.78 6.26
C HIS A 188 17.76 0.90 4.75
N PHE A 189 16.73 0.24 4.24
CA PHE A 189 16.35 0.23 2.83
C PHE A 189 14.93 0.75 2.68
N LYS A 190 14.68 1.48 1.58
CA LYS A 190 13.35 1.96 1.21
C LYS A 190 12.76 1.05 0.13
N ILE A 191 11.50 0.67 0.31
CA ILE A 191 10.77 -0.22 -0.60
C ILE A 191 9.49 0.48 -1.03
N SER A 192 9.21 0.46 -2.31
CA SER A 192 7.96 0.99 -2.86
C SER A 192 7.01 -0.16 -3.16
N VAL A 193 5.82 -0.13 -2.58
CA VAL A 193 4.74 -1.08 -2.83
C VAL A 193 3.61 -0.35 -3.55
N ILE A 194 3.07 -0.91 -4.63
CA ILE A 194 1.94 -0.36 -5.37
C ILE A 194 0.84 -1.41 -5.42
N ASN A 195 -0.36 -1.06 -4.97
CA ASN A 195 -1.52 -1.93 -5.02
C ASN A 195 -2.26 -1.70 -6.34
N THR A 196 -2.34 -2.72 -7.20
CA THR A 196 -3.10 -2.67 -8.47
C THR A 196 -4.31 -3.60 -8.46
N GLY A 197 -4.53 -4.28 -7.34
CA GLY A 197 -5.65 -5.16 -7.07
C GLY A 197 -6.87 -4.41 -6.54
N GLU A 198 -7.77 -5.18 -5.94
CA GLU A 198 -9.05 -4.70 -5.41
C GLU A 198 -9.09 -4.72 -3.87
N ALA A 199 -8.14 -5.41 -3.25
CA ALA A 199 -8.00 -5.47 -1.81
C ALA A 199 -7.49 -4.13 -1.23
N ILE A 200 -7.76 -3.92 0.05
CA ILE A 200 -7.06 -2.93 0.85
C ILE A 200 -6.01 -3.68 1.67
N TRP A 201 -4.74 -3.36 1.46
CA TRP A 201 -3.63 -4.03 2.14
C TRP A 201 -3.30 -3.32 3.44
N ASP A 202 -3.47 -4.05 4.53
CA ASP A 202 -3.31 -3.55 5.89
C ASP A 202 -2.92 -4.69 6.83
N LYS A 203 -2.02 -4.42 7.79
CA LYS A 203 -1.59 -5.42 8.77
C LYS A 203 -2.74 -6.00 9.59
N ASP A 204 -3.71 -5.20 9.99
CA ASP A 204 -4.87 -5.64 10.76
C ASP A 204 -5.80 -6.53 9.92
N ARG A 205 -5.65 -6.49 8.58
CA ARG A 205 -6.31 -7.41 7.64
C ARG A 205 -5.43 -8.61 7.27
N GLY A 206 -4.30 -8.79 7.96
CA GLY A 206 -3.38 -9.91 7.83
C GLY A 206 -2.33 -9.76 6.74
N TYR A 207 -2.12 -8.56 6.18
CA TYR A 207 -1.09 -8.33 5.18
C TYR A 207 0.23 -7.91 5.80
N HIS A 208 1.33 -8.54 5.41
CA HIS A 208 2.67 -8.15 5.86
C HIS A 208 3.73 -8.50 4.83
N LEU A 209 4.86 -7.79 4.90
CA LEU A 209 6.04 -8.11 4.08
C LEU A 209 6.95 -9.10 4.81
N GLU A 210 7.55 -9.99 4.03
CA GLU A 210 8.60 -10.92 4.47
C GLU A 210 9.82 -10.81 3.56
N LEU A 211 11.00 -11.09 4.12
CA LEU A 211 12.25 -11.22 3.40
C LEU A 211 12.65 -12.69 3.37
N ASP A 212 12.28 -13.37 2.30
CA ASP A 212 12.62 -14.78 2.08
C ASP A 212 14.14 -14.93 1.92
N GLY A 213 14.69 -16.05 2.39
CA GLY A 213 16.14 -16.30 2.38
C GLY A 213 16.96 -15.54 3.43
N PHE A 214 16.30 -14.92 4.42
CA PHE A 214 16.94 -14.20 5.52
C PHE A 214 16.35 -14.60 6.88
N ASP A 215 17.13 -14.49 7.96
CA ASP A 215 16.66 -14.83 9.31
C ASP A 215 15.59 -13.82 9.78
N PRO A 216 14.37 -14.26 10.14
CA PRO A 216 13.29 -13.37 10.60
C PRO A 216 13.61 -12.54 11.85
N SER A 217 14.62 -12.93 12.63
CA SER A 217 15.11 -12.15 13.79
C SER A 217 16.09 -11.04 13.40
N GLU A 218 16.55 -11.03 12.15
CA GLU A 218 17.54 -10.10 11.63
C GLU A 218 16.96 -9.05 10.68
N TYR A 219 15.63 -9.00 10.49
CA TYR A 219 15.01 -7.93 9.72
C TYR A 219 13.68 -7.46 10.32
N LEU A 220 13.26 -6.26 9.92
CA LEU A 220 11.98 -5.69 10.25
C LEU A 220 11.48 -4.83 9.10
N PHE A 221 10.21 -5.00 8.71
CA PHE A 221 9.51 -4.07 7.84
C PHE A 221 8.64 -3.12 8.64
N THR A 222 8.48 -1.89 8.15
CA THR A 222 7.35 -1.05 8.56
C THR A 222 6.04 -1.69 8.10
N ASP A 223 5.04 -1.64 8.97
CA ASP A 223 3.72 -2.23 8.71
C ASP A 223 2.99 -1.51 7.55
N LEU A 224 2.20 -2.29 6.79
CA LEU A 224 1.26 -1.74 5.83
C LEU A 224 0.05 -1.13 6.54
N GLN A 225 -0.34 0.08 6.13
CA GLN A 225 -1.48 0.82 6.70
C GLN A 225 -2.41 1.30 5.57
N ASP A 226 -3.63 0.76 5.53
CA ASP A 226 -4.74 1.14 4.65
C ASP A 226 -4.36 1.41 3.18
N LEU A 227 -3.50 0.59 2.58
CA LEU A 227 -3.06 0.80 1.20
C LEU A 227 -4.16 0.38 0.22
N LYS A 228 -4.85 1.36 -0.38
CA LYS A 228 -6.02 1.14 -1.24
C LYS A 228 -5.64 0.76 -2.67
N PRO A 229 -6.60 0.23 -3.44
CA PRO A 229 -6.44 0.05 -4.88
C PRO A 229 -5.88 1.31 -5.56
N THR A 230 -4.90 1.14 -6.44
CA THR A 230 -4.17 2.16 -7.21
C THR A 230 -3.20 3.05 -6.42
N GLU A 231 -3.12 2.88 -5.09
CA GLU A 231 -2.21 3.66 -4.26
C GLU A 231 -0.79 3.06 -4.19
N LYS A 232 0.16 3.91 -3.77
CA LYS A 232 1.55 3.55 -3.53
C LYS A 232 1.94 3.88 -2.09
N ALA A 233 2.65 2.96 -1.44
CA ALA A 233 3.33 3.18 -0.16
C ALA A 233 4.84 3.08 -0.32
N ASN A 234 5.58 3.86 0.49
CA ASN A 234 7.00 3.63 0.72
C ASN A 234 7.15 3.06 2.13
N LEU A 235 7.77 1.89 2.24
CA LEU A 235 7.99 1.17 3.48
C LEU A 235 9.49 1.08 3.75
N ASP A 236 9.84 1.01 5.02
CA ASP A 236 11.20 0.80 5.44
C ASP A 236 11.45 -0.67 5.71
N LEU A 237 12.64 -1.14 5.33
CA LEU A 237 13.20 -2.41 5.74
C LEU A 237 14.49 -2.14 6.51
N PHE A 238 14.53 -2.64 7.72
CA PHE A 238 15.73 -2.66 8.56
C PHE A 238 16.33 -4.04 8.51
N VAL A 239 17.64 -4.15 8.25
CA VAL A 239 18.36 -5.42 8.19
C VAL A 239 19.55 -5.37 9.14
N LYS A 240 19.78 -6.45 9.86
CA LYS A 240 20.94 -6.68 10.72
C LYS A 240 21.76 -7.86 10.17
N THR A 241 23.08 -7.80 10.29
CA THR A 241 23.98 -8.88 9.85
C THR A 241 24.69 -9.51 11.05
N SER A 242 24.05 -10.42 11.81
CA SER A 242 24.60 -10.84 13.12
C SER A 242 25.63 -11.96 13.05
N GLY A 243 25.54 -12.90 12.11
CA GLY A 243 26.06 -14.25 12.42
C GLY A 243 26.89 -14.99 11.38
N THR A 244 26.77 -14.70 10.08
CA THR A 244 27.39 -15.57 9.08
C THR A 244 27.83 -14.82 7.82
N LEU A 245 29.03 -15.16 7.36
CA LEU A 245 29.54 -14.69 6.07
C LEU A 245 28.83 -15.39 4.90
N GLY A 246 29.06 -14.89 3.70
CA GLY A 246 28.73 -15.55 2.45
C GLY A 246 27.52 -14.95 1.74
N LYS A 247 27.19 -15.56 0.60
CA LYS A 247 26.11 -15.10 -0.28
C LYS A 247 24.74 -15.33 0.35
N ARG A 248 23.83 -14.41 0.10
CA ARG A 248 22.42 -14.46 0.47
C ARG A 248 21.61 -14.21 -0.78
N ASP A 249 20.76 -15.17 -1.12
CA ASP A 249 19.75 -15.02 -2.16
C ASP A 249 18.44 -14.73 -1.45
N VAL A 250 17.89 -13.54 -1.67
CA VAL A 250 16.72 -13.05 -0.96
C VAL A 250 15.64 -12.56 -1.93
N ARG A 251 14.40 -12.56 -1.46
CA ARG A 251 13.25 -12.03 -2.19
C ARG A 251 12.25 -11.42 -1.22
N ILE A 252 11.71 -10.25 -1.53
CA ILE A 252 10.65 -9.66 -0.72
C ILE A 252 9.31 -10.23 -1.19
N ARG A 253 8.47 -10.62 -0.24
CA ARG A 253 7.12 -11.13 -0.49
C ARG A 253 6.09 -10.37 0.31
N LEU A 254 4.95 -10.09 -0.28
CA LEU A 254 3.73 -9.71 0.42
C LEU A 254 2.93 -10.97 0.72
N MET A 255 2.60 -11.15 1.99
CA MET A 255 1.88 -12.31 2.50
C MET A 255 0.52 -11.89 3.03
N LYS A 256 -0.45 -12.82 2.98
CA LYS A 256 -1.75 -12.69 3.64
C LYS A 256 -2.18 -14.04 4.19
N GLY A 257 -2.35 -14.15 5.51
CA GLY A 257 -2.81 -15.40 6.13
C GLY A 257 -1.91 -16.61 5.85
N GLY A 258 -0.62 -16.39 5.57
CA GLY A 258 0.35 -17.43 5.22
C GLY A 258 0.50 -17.73 3.72
N GLU A 259 -0.34 -17.14 2.87
CA GLU A 259 -0.24 -17.27 1.42
C GLU A 259 0.54 -16.10 0.80
N GLU A 260 1.34 -16.39 -0.22
CA GLU A 260 2.04 -15.36 -0.99
C GLU A 260 1.07 -14.66 -1.93
N ILE A 261 0.89 -13.36 -1.73
CA ILE A 261 0.07 -12.50 -2.58
C ILE A 261 0.89 -11.92 -3.73
N LEU A 262 2.11 -11.49 -3.44
CA LEU A 262 2.99 -10.86 -4.41
C LEU A 262 4.45 -11.14 -4.05
N GLY A 263 5.23 -11.60 -5.04
CA GLY A 263 6.67 -11.78 -4.89
C GLY A 263 7.43 -10.78 -5.76
N GLY A 264 8.46 -10.14 -5.18
CA GLY A 264 9.38 -9.31 -5.95
C GLY A 264 10.45 -10.13 -6.69
N GLY A 265 11.39 -9.46 -7.35
CA GLY A 265 12.54 -10.13 -7.99
C GLY A 265 13.50 -10.72 -6.97
N ALA A 266 14.07 -11.90 -7.29
CA ALA A 266 15.17 -12.47 -6.52
C ALA A 266 16.43 -11.60 -6.62
N MET A 267 17.18 -11.50 -5.54
CA MET A 267 18.41 -10.71 -5.45
C MET A 267 19.48 -11.46 -4.69
N SER A 268 20.73 -11.11 -4.97
CA SER A 268 21.88 -11.69 -4.29
C SER A 268 22.79 -10.60 -3.76
N PHE A 269 23.21 -10.72 -2.51
CA PHE A 269 24.31 -9.94 -1.94
C PHE A 269 25.20 -10.83 -1.08
N GLU A 270 26.43 -10.41 -0.82
CA GLU A 270 27.32 -11.12 0.09
C GLU A 270 27.45 -10.38 1.42
N VAL A 271 27.35 -11.12 2.52
CA VAL A 271 27.77 -10.63 3.85
C VAL A 271 29.24 -10.95 4.03
N VAL A 272 30.07 -9.92 4.14
CA VAL A 272 31.53 -10.06 4.24
C VAL A 272 32.10 -9.55 5.55
N SER A 273 33.38 -9.85 5.80
CA SER A 273 34.09 -9.38 6.98
C SER A 273 34.17 -7.86 7.03
N LEU A 274 34.21 -7.31 8.23
CA LEU A 274 34.41 -5.87 8.48
C LEU A 274 35.68 -5.37 7.76
N PRO A 275 35.58 -4.34 6.90
CA PRO A 275 36.74 -3.78 6.24
C PRO A 275 37.57 -2.95 7.20
N LYS A 276 38.84 -2.81 6.83
CA LYS A 276 39.83 -2.00 7.52
C LYS A 276 40.02 -0.67 6.79
N LEU A 277 40.06 0.43 7.53
CA LEU A 277 40.36 1.76 7.01
C LEU A 277 41.71 2.23 7.53
N ILE A 278 42.64 2.46 6.61
CA ILE A 278 43.93 3.10 6.86
C ILE A 278 43.82 4.54 6.39
N PHE A 279 44.20 5.50 7.22
CA PHE A 279 44.16 6.90 6.83
C PHE A 279 45.46 7.63 7.15
N ASN A 280 45.80 8.57 6.28
CA ASN A 280 46.91 9.50 6.49
C ASN A 280 46.38 10.88 6.83
N VAL A 281 46.92 11.51 7.86
CA VAL A 281 46.58 12.87 8.29
C VAL A 281 47.85 13.61 8.70
N THR A 282 47.99 14.85 8.25
CA THR A 282 49.11 15.73 8.64
C THR A 282 48.57 16.93 9.38
N ALA A 283 49.35 17.45 10.33
CA ALA A 283 49.03 18.68 11.04
C ALA A 283 49.92 19.83 10.53
N HIS A 284 49.50 21.06 10.75
CA HIS A 284 50.36 22.25 10.68
C HIS A 284 50.40 22.87 12.07
N PRO A 285 51.53 23.43 12.53
CA PRO A 285 52.87 23.41 11.94
C PRO A 285 53.67 22.12 12.19
N ARG A 286 53.16 21.23 13.06
CA ARG A 286 53.73 19.89 13.27
C ARG A 286 53.64 19.04 12.00
N LEU A 287 54.77 18.86 11.30
CA LEU A 287 54.87 18.08 10.06
C LEU A 287 54.32 16.64 10.17
N GLN A 288 54.23 16.10 11.40
CA GLN A 288 53.59 14.83 11.70
C GLN A 288 52.42 15.01 12.66
N ALA A 289 51.28 14.39 12.34
CA ALA A 289 50.15 14.33 13.25
C ALA A 289 50.29 13.09 14.14
N GLU A 290 50.29 13.29 15.46
CA GLU A 290 50.35 12.21 16.44
C GLU A 290 49.38 12.44 17.61
N GLY A 291 48.98 11.36 18.27
CA GLY A 291 48.15 11.36 19.47
C GLY A 291 46.98 10.36 19.42
N SER A 292 46.32 10.18 20.57
CA SER A 292 45.17 9.28 20.74
C SER A 292 43.83 10.00 20.87
N ASN A 293 43.77 11.30 20.61
CA ASN A 293 42.58 12.14 20.81
C ASN A 293 41.84 12.48 19.51
N PHE A 294 42.02 11.68 18.46
CA PHE A 294 41.28 11.86 17.21
C PHE A 294 39.89 11.23 17.30
N GLU A 295 38.95 11.82 16.57
CA GLU A 295 37.64 11.22 16.31
C GLU A 295 37.45 11.06 14.81
N LEU A 296 37.01 9.88 14.38
CA LEU A 296 36.67 9.58 12.99
C LEU A 296 35.17 9.31 12.88
N GLN A 297 34.53 9.98 11.92
CA GLN A 297 33.12 9.86 11.62
C GLN A 297 32.95 9.48 10.15
N ILE A 298 31.95 8.65 9.83
CA ILE A 298 31.60 8.27 8.47
C ILE A 298 30.12 8.55 8.27
N PHE A 299 29.81 9.24 7.17
CA PHE A 299 28.47 9.59 6.77
C PHE A 299 28.14 8.94 5.43
N ASP A 300 26.91 8.47 5.28
CA ASP A 300 26.36 7.98 4.00
C ASP A 300 26.00 9.13 3.05
N ASP A 301 25.34 8.80 1.94
CA ASP A 301 24.91 9.74 0.92
C ASP A 301 23.69 10.58 1.32
N GLU A 302 22.92 10.14 2.32
CA GLU A 302 21.86 10.90 2.99
C GLU A 302 22.40 11.76 4.17
N GLU A 303 23.73 11.87 4.31
CA GLU A 303 24.43 12.62 5.35
C GLU A 303 24.12 12.13 6.79
N GLN A 304 23.72 10.87 6.94
CA GLN A 304 23.50 10.23 8.24
C GLN A 304 24.81 9.67 8.79
N LEU A 305 25.03 9.84 10.10
CA LEU A 305 26.20 9.31 10.78
C LEU A 305 26.08 7.78 10.94
N VAL A 306 26.78 7.02 10.10
CA VAL A 306 26.71 5.55 10.12
C VAL A 306 27.79 4.91 11.00
N TYR A 307 28.93 5.59 11.18
CA TYR A 307 30.03 5.09 12.02
C TYR A 307 30.74 6.23 12.73
N LYS A 308 31.11 5.99 13.99
CA LYS A 308 31.86 6.94 14.82
C LYS A 308 32.83 6.21 15.75
N LYS A 309 34.08 6.64 15.76
CA LYS A 309 35.09 6.17 16.73
C LYS A 309 35.85 7.35 17.31
N LYS A 310 35.76 7.50 18.63
CA LYS A 310 36.58 8.42 19.43
C LYS A 310 37.85 7.72 19.88
N GLY A 311 38.85 8.51 20.27
CA GLY A 311 40.09 7.96 20.84
C GLY A 311 40.97 7.28 19.79
N VAL A 312 40.87 7.70 18.52
CA VAL A 312 41.62 7.08 17.43
C VAL A 312 43.10 7.45 17.57
N GLU A 313 43.95 6.43 17.57
CA GLU A 313 45.40 6.60 17.63
C GLU A 313 45.96 6.89 16.24
N VAL A 314 46.78 7.94 16.18
CA VAL A 314 47.57 8.30 15.00
C VAL A 314 49.03 8.36 15.43
N ALA A 315 49.87 7.61 14.73
CA ALA A 315 51.32 7.60 14.92
C ALA A 315 52.00 7.84 13.58
N LYS A 316 53.01 8.73 13.53
CA LYS A 316 53.70 9.12 12.29
C LYS A 316 52.72 9.47 11.15
N SER A 317 51.70 10.28 11.45
CA SER A 317 50.65 10.70 10.49
C SER A 317 49.74 9.60 9.96
N LYS A 318 49.82 8.37 10.48
CA LYS A 318 49.02 7.22 10.02
C LYS A 318 48.12 6.73 11.15
N GLY A 319 46.83 6.57 10.86
CA GLY A 319 45.87 5.94 11.74
C GLY A 319 45.20 4.74 11.08
N VAL A 320 44.66 3.85 11.91
CA VAL A 320 44.05 2.59 11.48
C VAL A 320 42.73 2.36 12.23
N ILE A 321 41.71 1.94 11.49
CA ILE A 321 40.44 1.44 12.01
C ILE A 321 40.27 0.02 11.47
N ASP A 322 40.48 -1.00 12.31
CA ASP A 322 40.49 -2.40 11.86
C ASP A 322 39.12 -2.94 11.48
N GLN A 323 38.05 -2.36 12.03
CA GLN A 323 36.70 -2.86 11.92
C GLN A 323 35.73 -1.70 11.71
N VAL A 324 35.37 -1.45 10.45
CA VAL A 324 34.35 -0.44 10.10
C VAL A 324 33.00 -1.13 9.89
N GLN A 325 32.03 -0.79 10.74
CA GLN A 325 30.64 -1.29 10.69
C GLN A 325 29.73 -0.30 9.96
N ASN A 326 28.50 -0.75 9.65
CA ASN A 326 27.40 0.05 9.09
C ASN A 326 27.73 0.72 7.75
N ILE A 327 28.53 0.04 6.94
CA ILE A 327 28.86 0.47 5.58
C ILE A 327 28.48 -0.65 4.60
N ALA A 328 28.03 -0.27 3.42
CA ALA A 328 27.75 -1.15 2.31
C ALA A 328 28.88 -1.00 1.28
N LEU A 329 29.39 -2.11 0.75
CA LEU A 329 30.52 -2.06 -0.16
C LEU A 329 30.09 -1.57 -1.54
N GLY A 330 30.93 -0.75 -2.17
CA GLY A 330 30.62 -0.08 -3.44
C GLY A 330 29.89 1.26 -3.29
N ALA A 331 29.27 1.52 -2.13
CA ALA A 331 28.70 2.83 -1.82
C ALA A 331 29.80 3.85 -1.46
N LYS A 332 29.52 5.13 -1.73
CA LYS A 332 30.43 6.25 -1.47
C LYS A 332 30.08 6.90 -0.13
N TYR A 333 31.09 7.10 0.71
CA TYR A 333 30.95 7.65 2.05
C TYR A 333 31.80 8.90 2.23
N ARG A 334 31.30 9.85 3.02
CA ARG A 334 32.05 11.01 3.49
C ARG A 334 32.70 10.66 4.82
N VAL A 335 34.02 10.74 4.88
CA VAL A 335 34.79 10.47 6.10
C VAL A 335 35.28 11.79 6.66
N VAL A 336 35.03 12.03 7.95
CA VAL A 336 35.46 13.22 8.68
C VAL A 336 36.43 12.80 9.78
N ILE A 337 37.51 13.56 9.92
CA ILE A 337 38.44 13.46 11.03
C ILE A 337 38.44 14.76 11.83
N LEU A 338 38.34 14.60 13.15
CA LEU A 338 38.31 15.67 14.14
C LEU A 338 39.50 15.49 15.08
N LYS A 339 40.07 16.62 15.50
CA LYS A 339 41.07 16.70 16.56
C LYS A 339 40.84 17.99 17.35
N PRO A 340 40.83 17.95 18.69
CA PRO A 340 40.64 19.16 19.49
C PRO A 340 41.58 20.29 19.06
N TYR A 341 41.02 21.49 18.91
CA TYR A 341 41.69 22.71 18.48
C TYR A 341 42.05 22.81 16.99
N TYR A 342 41.78 21.77 16.19
CA TYR A 342 42.04 21.77 14.76
C TYR A 342 40.75 21.77 13.96
N LEU A 343 40.73 22.53 12.87
CA LEU A 343 39.62 22.54 11.93
C LEU A 343 39.34 21.12 11.41
N PRO A 344 38.05 20.72 11.34
CA PRO A 344 37.63 19.44 10.76
C PRO A 344 38.19 19.24 9.36
N ARG A 345 38.55 17.99 9.04
CA ARG A 345 38.94 17.57 7.69
C ARG A 345 38.07 16.44 7.20
N GLN A 346 37.76 16.47 5.91
CA GLN A 346 36.93 15.46 5.29
C GLN A 346 37.48 15.00 3.95
N THR A 347 37.12 13.79 3.56
CA THR A 347 37.40 13.17 2.27
C THR A 347 36.31 12.15 1.94
N PHE A 348 36.38 11.52 0.78
CA PHE A 348 35.42 10.49 0.37
C PHE A 348 36.10 9.16 0.12
N VAL A 349 35.39 8.07 0.41
CA VAL A 349 35.85 6.70 0.15
C VAL A 349 34.72 5.86 -0.39
N THR A 350 35.05 4.96 -1.32
CA THR A 350 34.16 3.85 -1.69
C THR A 350 34.76 2.59 -1.10
N PHE A 351 34.09 2.02 -0.11
CA PHE A 351 34.61 0.86 0.60
C PHE A 351 34.61 -0.38 -0.30
N LYS A 352 35.74 -1.10 -0.25
CA LYS A 352 35.95 -2.41 -0.87
C LYS A 352 36.18 -3.46 0.24
N LYS A 353 36.11 -4.73 -0.14
CA LYS A 353 36.49 -5.85 0.73
C LYS A 353 37.95 -5.68 1.20
N GLY A 354 38.20 -5.93 2.48
CA GLY A 354 39.55 -5.87 3.06
C GLY A 354 40.02 -4.45 3.39
N GLU A 355 41.24 -4.10 2.96
CA GLU A 355 41.89 -2.83 3.32
C GLU A 355 41.52 -1.69 2.38
N ASN A 356 41.20 -0.54 2.97
CA ASN A 356 40.85 0.70 2.29
C ASN A 356 41.78 1.80 2.76
N THR A 357 42.30 2.64 1.85
CA THR A 357 43.24 3.72 2.20
C THR A 357 42.70 5.07 1.76
N ILE A 358 42.77 6.06 2.66
CA ILE A 358 42.42 7.46 2.37
C ILE A 358 43.52 8.41 2.86
N THR A 359 43.52 9.63 2.32
CA THR A 359 44.39 10.71 2.77
C THR A 359 43.56 11.96 3.02
N PHE A 360 43.69 12.54 4.20
CA PHE A 360 43.10 13.82 4.54
C PHE A 360 44.01 14.96 4.11
N GLN A 361 43.40 16.11 3.82
CA GLN A 361 44.14 17.37 3.73
C GLN A 361 44.75 17.74 5.09
N LYS A 362 45.76 18.60 5.06
CA LYS A 362 46.47 19.07 6.26
C LYS A 362 45.52 19.77 7.24
N MET A 363 45.58 19.40 8.52
CA MET A 363 44.81 20.02 9.60
C MET A 363 45.49 21.32 10.06
N TYR A 364 44.70 22.34 10.39
CA TYR A 364 45.20 23.60 10.93
C TYR A 364 44.57 23.90 12.30
N PRO A 365 45.37 24.37 13.28
CA PRO A 365 44.94 24.59 14.65
C PRO A 365 44.26 25.96 14.80
N PHE A 366 43.09 26.13 14.18
CA PHE A 366 42.35 27.40 14.18
C PHE A 366 40.93 27.28 14.76
N ASP A 367 40.57 26.13 15.34
CA ASP A 367 39.24 25.85 15.92
C ASP A 367 39.35 25.85 17.45
N PHE A 368 39.67 27.01 18.03
CA PHE A 368 40.06 27.11 19.44
C PHE A 368 38.89 26.92 20.40
N ASN A 369 37.68 27.26 19.95
CA ASN A 369 36.45 27.07 20.70
C ASN A 369 35.82 25.67 20.48
N GLN A 370 36.32 24.88 19.52
CA GLN A 370 35.88 23.53 19.15
C GLN A 370 34.45 23.50 18.56
N ASP A 371 34.06 24.55 17.83
CA ASP A 371 32.78 24.62 17.13
C ASP A 371 32.85 24.10 15.68
N GLY A 372 34.04 23.76 15.20
CA GLY A 372 34.28 23.22 13.87
C GLY A 372 34.44 24.26 12.77
N LYS A 373 34.48 25.55 13.11
CA LYS A 373 34.66 26.67 12.19
C LYS A 373 35.85 27.52 12.63
N PHE A 374 36.21 28.50 11.79
CA PHE A 374 37.17 29.53 12.16
C PHE A 374 36.46 30.88 12.05
N ASP A 375 36.23 31.53 13.18
CA ASP A 375 35.59 32.84 13.25
C ASP A 375 36.21 33.79 14.30
N LEU A 376 35.58 34.95 14.54
CA LEU A 376 36.07 35.94 15.49
C LEU A 376 36.08 35.42 16.94
N SER A 377 35.22 34.46 17.27
CA SER A 377 35.15 33.86 18.59
C SER A 377 36.35 32.93 18.86
N ASP A 378 36.90 32.28 17.83
CA ASP A 378 38.17 31.56 17.92
C ASP A 378 39.31 32.48 18.29
N ILE A 379 39.42 33.63 17.62
CA ILE A 379 40.45 34.63 17.90
C ILE A 379 40.33 35.11 19.36
N ALA A 380 39.12 35.42 19.83
CA ALA A 380 38.89 35.81 21.21
C ALA A 380 39.26 34.69 22.21
N THR A 381 38.98 33.43 21.87
CA THR A 381 39.30 32.26 22.70
C THR A 381 40.81 32.02 22.78
N PHE A 382 41.53 32.23 21.69
CA PHE A 382 42.99 32.15 21.64
C PHE A 382 43.65 33.10 22.65
N PHE A 383 43.26 34.39 22.65
CA PHE A 383 43.81 35.38 23.58
C PHE A 383 43.44 35.13 25.05
N LYS A 384 42.33 34.43 25.32
CA LYS A 384 41.93 34.03 26.67
C LYS A 384 42.67 32.80 27.19
N SER A 385 43.32 32.02 26.32
CA SER A 385 43.94 30.75 26.65
C SER A 385 45.40 30.67 26.19
N PRO A 386 46.36 31.24 26.96
CA PRO A 386 47.78 31.31 26.58
C PRO A 386 48.42 29.95 26.25
N LYS A 387 47.89 28.86 26.82
CA LYS A 387 48.36 27.49 26.56
C LYS A 387 48.19 27.06 25.10
N LEU A 388 47.25 27.65 24.35
CA LEU A 388 47.00 27.31 22.93
C LEU A 388 48.13 27.73 22.00
N ILE A 389 49.01 28.64 22.42
CA ILE A 389 50.22 29.01 21.69
C ILE A 389 51.08 27.77 21.38
N SER A 390 51.09 26.77 22.29
CA SER A 390 51.83 25.51 22.11
C SER A 390 51.40 24.70 20.87
N LEU A 391 50.21 24.94 20.32
CA LEU A 391 49.74 24.28 19.09
C LEU A 391 50.52 24.73 17.85
N PHE A 392 51.20 25.87 17.90
CA PHE A 392 51.98 26.45 16.80
C PHE A 392 53.48 26.17 16.89
N PHE A 393 53.93 25.47 17.92
CA PHE A 393 55.32 25.07 18.07
C PHE A 393 55.45 23.54 17.93
N PRO A 394 56.50 23.04 17.25
CA PRO A 394 56.73 21.61 17.01
C PRO A 394 56.59 20.74 18.25
#